data_AF-A0A8S3G8R2-F1
#
_entry.id   AF-A0A8S3G8R2-F1
#
_cell.length_a   1.000
_cell.length_b   1.000
_cell.length_c   1.000
_cell.angle_alpha   90.00
_cell.angle_beta   90.00
_cell.angle_gamma   90.00
#
_symmetry.space_group_name_H-M   'P 1'
#
loop_
_entity.id
_entity.type
_entity.pdbx_description
1 polymer ?
#
loop_
_entity_poly.entity_id
_entity_poly.type
_entity_poly.pdbx_seq_one_letter_code
_entity_poly.pdbx_strand_id
1 'polypeptide(L)'
;MTKKKSQPENSNNLIFERVAEEIKSCRPLRLFINKQKKKGSHINPFALRSKFLQLSSEKQIKYYQKSIDKFIQLLDDKDIDVNVQIERKLFEILLTKIEQKKYFESMSAPIKPVSTAVGYYAEIKKQENDDNPKAWKLLSADEKKHYTNLLRNAKYDYNSQIKHFSENLPERLKVEY
;
A
#
# COMPACT_ATOMS: atom_id res chain seq x y z
N MET A 1 -48.90 -6.82 3.43
CA MET A 1 -47.95 -5.85 2.83
C MET A 1 -46.87 -5.62 3.87
N THR A 2 -45.59 -5.91 3.68
CA THR A 2 -44.67 -5.46 2.62
C THR A 2 -43.65 -6.55 2.28
N LYS A 3 -43.38 -6.69 0.97
CA LYS A 3 -42.32 -7.56 0.43
C LYS A 3 -40.95 -7.08 0.92
N LYS A 4 -40.17 -7.98 1.54
CA LYS A 4 -38.71 -7.81 1.68
C LYS A 4 -38.11 -7.65 0.27
N LYS A 5 -37.60 -6.46 -0.05
CA LYS A 5 -36.74 -6.26 -1.23
C LYS A 5 -35.41 -6.93 -0.96
N SER A 6 -35.26 -8.16 -1.43
CA SER A 6 -34.00 -8.90 -1.47
C SER A 6 -33.21 -8.51 -2.73
N GLN A 7 -32.52 -7.38 -2.73
CA GLN A 7 -31.41 -7.12 -3.64
C GLN A 7 -30.39 -6.17 -2.97
N PRO A 8 -29.19 -6.68 -2.63
CA PRO A 8 -27.97 -5.93 -2.96
C PRO A 8 -26.76 -6.77 -3.38
N GLU A 9 -26.75 -8.11 -3.21
CA GLU A 9 -25.54 -8.91 -3.46
C GLU A 9 -25.28 -9.18 -4.96
N ASN A 10 -26.33 -9.31 -5.76
CA ASN A 10 -26.20 -9.65 -7.18
C ASN A 10 -25.73 -8.46 -8.04
N SER A 11 -26.10 -7.22 -7.69
CA SER A 11 -25.66 -6.01 -8.40
C SER A 11 -24.19 -5.70 -8.16
N ASN A 12 -23.70 -5.91 -6.94
CA ASN A 12 -22.32 -5.64 -6.56
C ASN A 12 -21.33 -6.59 -7.22
N ASN A 13 -21.69 -7.88 -7.36
CA ASN A 13 -20.85 -8.85 -8.09
C ASN A 13 -20.79 -8.54 -9.60
N LEU A 14 -21.90 -8.10 -10.21
CA LEU A 14 -21.96 -7.69 -11.61
C LEU A 14 -21.12 -6.43 -11.91
N ILE A 15 -21.11 -5.45 -11.00
CA ILE A 15 -20.24 -4.27 -11.09
C ILE A 15 -18.78 -4.68 -10.97
N PHE A 16 -18.46 -5.55 -10.01
CA PHE A 16 -17.11 -6.05 -9.81
C PHE A 16 -16.58 -6.79 -11.04
N GLU A 17 -17.36 -7.69 -11.63
CA GLU A 17 -16.98 -8.45 -12.82
C GLU A 17 -16.79 -7.55 -14.06
N ARG A 18 -17.63 -6.51 -14.22
CA ARG A 18 -17.48 -5.55 -15.32
C ARG A 18 -16.24 -4.68 -15.20
N VAL A 19 -15.90 -4.25 -13.98
CA VAL A 19 -14.90 -3.20 -13.75
C VAL A 19 -13.53 -3.80 -13.43
N ALA A 20 -13.45 -5.03 -12.91
CA ALA A 20 -12.20 -5.70 -12.56
C ALA A 20 -11.22 -5.83 -13.75
N GLU A 21 -11.72 -6.13 -14.95
CA GLU A 21 -10.86 -6.17 -16.15
C GLU A 21 -10.39 -4.77 -16.57
N GLU A 22 -11.24 -3.75 -16.43
CA GLU A 22 -10.90 -2.36 -16.72
C GLU A 22 -9.85 -1.83 -15.73
N ILE A 23 -9.92 -2.24 -14.46
CA ILE A 23 -8.91 -1.92 -13.43
C ILE A 23 -7.54 -2.51 -13.76
N LYS A 24 -7.47 -3.69 -14.38
CA LYS A 24 -6.17 -4.23 -14.84
C LYS A 24 -5.50 -3.30 -15.85
N SER A 25 -6.27 -2.46 -16.55
CA SER A 25 -5.74 -1.42 -17.45
C SER A 25 -5.09 -0.24 -16.72
N CYS A 26 -5.47 -0.03 -15.46
CA CYS A 26 -4.95 1.02 -14.58
C CYS A 26 -3.63 0.60 -13.91
N ARG A 27 -3.35 -0.71 -13.80
CA ARG A 27 -2.15 -1.24 -13.14
C ARG A 27 -0.85 -0.53 -13.55
N PRO A 28 0.10 -0.30 -12.62
CA PRO A 28 1.32 0.47 -12.88
C PRO A 28 2.14 -0.09 -14.06
N LEU A 29 2.33 -1.42 -14.09
CA LEU A 29 3.03 -2.11 -15.17
C LEU A 29 2.33 -1.93 -16.52
N ARG A 30 0.99 -1.92 -16.54
CA ARG A 30 0.22 -1.74 -17.78
C ARG A 30 0.35 -0.32 -18.31
N LEU A 31 0.33 0.68 -17.43
CA LEU A 31 0.62 2.07 -17.79
C LEU A 31 2.04 2.23 -18.35
N PHE A 32 3.03 1.58 -17.73
CA PHE A 32 4.40 1.54 -18.23
C PHE A 32 4.49 0.94 -19.64
N ILE A 33 3.91 -0.26 -19.85
CA ILE A 33 3.92 -0.94 -21.15
C ILE A 33 3.28 -0.05 -22.22
N ASN A 34 2.12 0.54 -21.94
CA ASN A 34 1.43 1.42 -22.89
C ASN A 34 2.28 2.65 -23.25
N LYS A 35 3.00 3.23 -22.28
CA LYS A 35 3.93 4.34 -22.54
C LYS A 35 5.09 3.92 -23.44
N GLN A 36 5.64 2.72 -23.26
CA GLN A 36 6.73 2.20 -24.11
C GLN A 36 6.24 1.89 -25.52
N LYS A 37 5.04 1.32 -25.67
CA LYS A 37 4.42 1.09 -26.98
C LYS A 37 4.20 2.38 -27.78
N LYS A 38 3.72 3.45 -27.12
CA LYS A 38 3.57 4.77 -27.74
C LYS A 38 4.89 5.38 -28.23
N LYS A 39 6.02 4.94 -27.67
CA LYS A 39 7.38 5.34 -28.10
C LYS A 39 7.94 4.45 -29.22
N GLY A 40 7.13 3.58 -29.83
CA GLY A 40 7.57 2.66 -30.89
C GLY A 40 8.42 1.48 -30.40
N SER A 41 8.45 1.20 -29.08
CA SER A 41 9.24 0.08 -28.57
C SER A 41 8.54 -1.26 -28.81
N HIS A 42 9.02 -2.06 -29.78
CA HIS A 42 8.61 -3.45 -30.01
C HIS A 42 9.29 -4.42 -29.03
N ILE A 43 9.17 -4.17 -27.73
CA ILE A 43 9.78 -5.02 -26.70
C ILE A 43 8.76 -6.04 -26.21
N ASN A 44 9.20 -7.29 -26.04
CA ASN A 44 8.44 -8.38 -25.45
C ASN A 44 7.85 -7.97 -24.06
N PRO A 45 6.57 -8.22 -23.77
CA PRO A 45 5.94 -7.92 -22.48
C PRO A 45 6.71 -8.40 -21.24
N PHE A 46 7.38 -9.56 -21.31
CA PHE A 46 8.19 -10.08 -20.21
C PHE A 46 9.43 -9.21 -19.94
N ALA A 47 10.10 -8.76 -21.00
CA ALA A 47 11.24 -7.86 -20.89
C ALA A 47 10.82 -6.47 -20.36
N LEU A 48 9.61 -6.01 -20.69
CA LEU A 48 9.05 -4.78 -20.13
C LEU A 48 8.76 -4.87 -18.63
N ARG A 49 8.38 -6.05 -18.12
CA ARG A 49 8.23 -6.27 -16.67
C ARG A 49 9.56 -6.15 -15.92
N SER A 50 10.62 -6.79 -16.39
CA SER A 50 11.95 -6.61 -15.78
C SER A 50 12.41 -5.17 -15.85
N LYS A 51 12.21 -4.48 -16.98
CA LYS A 51 12.56 -3.05 -17.10
C LYS A 51 11.79 -2.18 -16.11
N PHE A 52 10.52 -2.47 -15.84
CA PHE A 52 9.75 -1.76 -14.83
C PHE A 52 10.33 -1.96 -13.43
N LEU A 53 10.68 -3.19 -13.07
CA LEU A 53 11.27 -3.52 -11.76
C LEU A 53 12.68 -2.92 -11.59
N GLN A 54 13.40 -2.70 -12.68
CA GLN A 54 14.71 -2.04 -12.71
C GLN A 54 14.62 -0.50 -12.67
N LEU A 55 13.43 0.09 -12.78
CA LEU A 55 13.28 1.54 -12.59
C LEU A 55 13.67 1.93 -11.17
N SER A 56 14.20 3.15 -11.01
CA SER A 56 14.39 3.75 -9.68
C SER A 56 13.07 3.82 -8.91
N SER A 57 13.15 3.79 -7.58
CA SER A 57 11.98 3.87 -6.70
C SER A 57 11.09 5.07 -7.03
N GLU A 58 11.67 6.25 -7.24
CA GLU A 58 10.93 7.46 -7.65
C GLU A 58 10.13 7.27 -8.96
N LYS A 59 10.73 6.58 -9.95
CA LYS A 59 10.05 6.32 -11.21
C LYS A 59 8.93 5.30 -11.04
N GLN A 60 9.13 4.27 -10.21
CA GLN A 60 8.08 3.31 -9.87
C GLN A 60 6.90 3.99 -9.17
N ILE A 61 7.19 4.83 -8.17
CA ILE A 61 6.18 5.62 -7.42
C ILE A 61 5.33 6.48 -8.36
N LYS A 62 5.94 7.16 -9.33
CA LYS A 62 5.19 7.94 -10.33
C LYS A 62 4.20 7.09 -11.15
N TYR A 63 4.47 5.80 -11.34
CA TYR A 63 3.50 4.89 -11.97
C TYR A 63 2.43 4.40 -11.00
N TYR A 64 2.75 4.24 -9.71
CA TYR A 64 1.76 3.92 -8.67
C TYR A 64 0.75 5.06 -8.50
N GLN A 65 1.22 6.31 -8.42
CA GLN A 65 0.36 7.51 -8.36
C GLN A 65 -0.57 7.58 -9.58
N LYS A 66 -0.01 7.50 -10.79
CA LYS A 66 -0.81 7.48 -12.03
C LYS A 66 -1.81 6.33 -12.11
N SER A 67 -1.47 5.18 -11.52
CA SER A 67 -2.34 4.02 -11.45
C SER A 67 -3.57 4.32 -10.59
N ILE A 68 -3.38 5.00 -9.47
CA ILE A 68 -4.44 5.41 -8.55
C ILE A 68 -5.30 6.51 -9.16
N ASP A 69 -4.68 7.55 -9.74
CA ASP A 69 -5.43 8.64 -10.41
C ASP A 69 -6.36 8.09 -11.50
N LYS A 70 -5.83 7.19 -12.34
CA LYS A 70 -6.61 6.57 -13.41
C LYS A 70 -7.68 5.61 -12.88
N PHE A 71 -7.42 4.97 -11.75
CA PHE A 71 -8.41 4.13 -11.08
C PHE A 71 -9.57 4.96 -10.53
N ILE A 72 -9.28 6.06 -9.83
CA ILE A 72 -10.30 6.98 -9.32
C ILE A 72 -11.13 7.54 -10.48
N GLN A 73 -10.47 8.00 -11.54
CA GLN A 73 -11.16 8.48 -12.74
C GLN A 73 -12.07 7.41 -13.36
N LEU A 74 -11.61 6.15 -13.44
CA LEU A 74 -12.43 5.05 -13.95
C LEU A 74 -13.69 4.81 -13.09
N LEU A 75 -13.57 4.94 -11.77
CA LEU A 75 -14.72 4.80 -10.87
C LEU A 75 -15.72 5.93 -11.05
N ASP A 76 -15.22 7.17 -11.17
CA ASP A 76 -16.04 8.36 -11.40
C ASP A 76 -16.76 8.29 -12.77
N ASP A 77 -16.04 7.94 -13.83
CA ASP A 77 -16.57 7.83 -15.21
C ASP A 77 -17.69 6.77 -15.32
N LYS A 78 -17.65 5.74 -14.48
CA LYS A 78 -18.60 4.62 -14.50
C LYS A 78 -19.78 4.82 -13.56
N ASP A 79 -19.85 5.96 -12.88
CA ASP A 79 -20.86 6.28 -11.85
C ASP A 79 -21.01 5.14 -10.83
N ILE A 80 -19.88 4.55 -10.44
CA ILE A 80 -19.90 3.44 -9.51
C ILE A 80 -19.92 4.01 -8.11
N ASP A 81 -21.11 4.04 -7.50
CA ASP A 81 -21.28 4.21 -6.07
C ASP A 81 -20.87 2.90 -5.36
N VAL A 82 -19.57 2.63 -5.40
CA VAL A 82 -19.00 1.43 -4.79
C VAL A 82 -19.04 1.65 -3.29
N ASN A 83 -19.87 0.88 -2.60
CA ASN A 83 -19.74 0.74 -1.14
C ASN A 83 -18.29 0.36 -0.81
N VAL A 84 -17.73 1.01 0.20
CA VAL A 84 -16.44 0.80 0.87
C VAL A 84 -15.81 -0.60 0.70
N GLN A 85 -16.59 -1.68 0.84
CA GLN A 85 -16.09 -3.05 0.71
C GLN A 85 -15.62 -3.41 -0.72
N ILE A 86 -16.22 -2.82 -1.74
CA ILE A 86 -15.89 -3.08 -3.14
C ILE A 86 -14.68 -2.23 -3.55
N GLU A 87 -14.61 -0.95 -3.15
CA GLU A 87 -13.41 -0.11 -3.38
C GLU A 87 -12.14 -0.79 -2.85
N ARG A 88 -12.22 -1.38 -1.66
CA ARG A 88 -11.13 -2.17 -1.07
C ARG A 88 -10.69 -3.33 -1.95
N LYS A 89 -11.63 -4.15 -2.41
CA LYS A 89 -11.30 -5.29 -3.29
C LYS A 89 -10.72 -4.82 -4.62
N LEU A 90 -11.16 -3.67 -5.12
CA LEU A 90 -10.67 -3.10 -6.37
C LEU A 90 -9.25 -2.51 -6.23
N PHE A 91 -8.89 -1.91 -5.10
CA PHE A 91 -7.52 -1.49 -4.85
C PHE A 91 -6.54 -2.66 -4.66
N GLU A 92 -6.97 -3.75 -4.00
CA GLU A 92 -6.20 -5.00 -3.95
C GLU A 92 -5.96 -5.62 -5.34
N ILE A 93 -6.87 -5.38 -6.30
CA ILE A 93 -6.65 -5.75 -7.70
C ILE A 93 -5.66 -4.81 -8.39
N LEU A 94 -5.69 -3.53 -8.05
CA LEU A 94 -4.88 -2.49 -8.68
C LEU A 94 -3.39 -2.60 -8.33
N LEU A 95 -3.08 -2.76 -7.04
CA LEU A 95 -1.72 -2.80 -6.51
C LEU A 95 -1.50 -4.07 -5.68
N THR A 96 -0.37 -4.75 -5.89
CA THR A 96 0.08 -5.81 -4.98
C THR A 96 0.47 -5.22 -3.62
N LYS A 97 0.44 -6.02 -2.53
CA LYS A 97 0.83 -5.55 -1.18
C LYS A 97 2.20 -4.85 -1.14
N ILE A 98 3.15 -5.29 -1.96
CA ILE A 98 4.48 -4.67 -2.05
C ILE A 98 4.39 -3.29 -2.71
N GLU A 99 3.59 -3.15 -3.77
CA GLU A 99 3.38 -1.87 -4.46
C GLU A 99 2.58 -0.89 -3.59
N GLN A 100 1.56 -1.37 -2.87
CA GLN A 100 0.81 -0.59 -1.88
C GLN A 100 1.75 -0.02 -0.82
N LYS A 101 2.60 -0.88 -0.23
CA LYS A 101 3.60 -0.46 0.76
C LYS A 101 4.51 0.65 0.21
N LYS A 102 5.08 0.46 -0.99
CA LYS A 102 5.93 1.47 -1.63
C LYS A 102 5.20 2.78 -1.94
N TYR A 103 3.92 2.69 -2.32
CA TYR A 103 3.09 3.87 -2.56
C TYR A 103 2.86 4.66 -1.26
N PHE A 104 2.43 4.00 -0.20
CA PHE A 104 2.20 4.66 1.08
C PHE A 104 3.50 5.21 1.69
N GLU A 105 4.61 4.47 1.62
CA GLU A 105 5.94 4.97 1.99
C GLU A 105 6.30 6.28 1.26
N SER A 106 5.94 6.40 -0.02
CA SER A 106 6.18 7.64 -0.79
C SER A 106 5.33 8.83 -0.35
N MET A 107 4.22 8.57 0.34
CA MET A 107 3.38 9.58 0.98
C MET A 107 3.81 9.89 2.41
N SER A 108 4.99 9.41 2.83
CA SER A 108 5.46 9.49 4.21
C SER A 108 4.55 8.76 5.19
N ALA A 109 3.97 7.62 4.77
CA ALA A 109 3.21 6.76 5.67
C ALA A 109 4.11 6.34 6.85
N PRO A 110 3.62 6.46 8.09
CA PRO A 110 4.36 6.02 9.27
C PRO A 110 4.73 4.54 9.17
N ILE A 111 5.96 4.22 9.57
CA ILE A 111 6.46 2.85 9.57
C ILE A 111 6.05 2.20 10.89
N LYS A 112 5.36 1.06 10.79
CA LYS A 112 4.96 0.30 11.96
C LYS A 112 6.19 -0.23 12.69
N PRO A 113 6.38 0.08 13.98
CA PRO A 113 7.48 -0.49 14.75
C PRO A 113 7.32 -2.00 14.86
N VAL A 114 8.44 -2.72 14.93
CA VAL A 114 8.47 -4.17 15.15
C VAL A 114 7.72 -4.59 16.42
N SER A 115 7.23 -5.82 16.45
CA SER A 115 6.27 -6.26 17.47
C SER A 115 6.90 -6.47 18.85
N THR A 116 8.20 -6.80 18.91
CA THR A 116 8.90 -7.23 20.13
C THR A 116 10.07 -6.30 20.48
N ALA A 117 10.40 -6.22 21.78
CA ALA A 117 11.50 -5.39 22.25
C ALA A 117 12.87 -5.88 21.73
N VAL A 118 13.02 -7.20 21.51
CA VAL A 118 14.22 -7.78 20.89
C VAL A 118 14.40 -7.30 19.46
N GLY A 119 13.32 -7.34 18.67
CA GLY A 119 13.35 -6.81 17.31
C GLY A 119 13.65 -5.32 17.30
N TYR A 120 13.05 -4.57 18.23
CA TYR A 120 13.20 -3.11 18.29
C TYR A 120 14.62 -2.70 18.65
N TYR A 121 15.24 -3.43 19.58
CA TYR A 121 16.66 -3.31 19.88
C TYR A 121 17.54 -3.53 18.65
N ALA A 122 17.30 -4.61 17.89
CA ALA A 122 18.07 -4.91 16.68
C ALA A 122 17.91 -3.81 15.62
N GLU A 123 16.72 -3.23 15.49
CA GLU A 123 16.45 -2.13 14.57
C GLU A 123 17.18 -0.85 14.96
N ILE A 124 17.16 -0.47 16.25
CA ILE A 124 17.92 0.68 16.77
C ILE A 124 19.42 0.49 16.54
N LYS A 125 19.96 -0.68 16.88
CA LYS A 125 21.40 -0.95 16.72
C LYS A 125 21.86 -0.93 15.27
N LYS A 126 21.01 -1.39 14.36
CA LYS A 126 21.25 -1.25 12.93
C LYS A 126 21.25 0.22 12.49
N GLN A 127 20.35 1.05 13.01
CA GLN A 127 20.29 2.48 12.69
C GLN A 127 21.46 3.26 13.26
N GLU A 128 21.95 2.88 14.43
CA GLU A 128 23.15 3.44 15.07
C GLU A 128 24.45 3.03 14.37
N ASN A 129 24.40 2.13 13.37
CA ASN A 129 25.56 1.47 12.77
C ASN A 129 26.48 0.84 13.83
N ASP A 130 25.89 0.23 14.86
CA ASP A 130 26.63 -0.52 15.87
C ASP A 130 27.05 -1.86 15.25
N ASP A 131 28.32 -1.97 14.87
CA ASP A 131 28.89 -3.16 14.23
C ASP A 131 29.01 -4.35 15.19
N ASN A 132 28.92 -4.14 16.50
CA ASN A 132 29.02 -5.21 17.50
C ASN A 132 28.05 -5.01 18.68
N PRO A 133 26.74 -5.08 18.42
CA PRO A 133 25.75 -4.86 19.45
C PRO A 133 25.75 -6.02 20.43
N LYS A 134 25.77 -5.70 21.73
CA LYS A 134 25.63 -6.68 22.81
C LYS A 134 24.40 -7.55 22.58
N ALA A 135 24.56 -8.87 22.52
CA ALA A 135 23.42 -9.76 22.26
C ALA A 135 22.29 -9.52 23.28
N TRP A 136 21.04 -9.44 22.82
CA TRP A 136 19.85 -9.15 23.66
C TRP A 136 19.82 -9.95 24.97
N LYS A 137 20.20 -11.24 24.90
CA LYS A 137 20.23 -12.14 26.07
C LYS A 137 21.18 -11.64 27.18
N LEU A 138 22.27 -10.98 26.80
CA LEU A 138 23.30 -10.45 27.69
C LEU A 138 22.92 -9.10 28.29
N LEU A 139 21.88 -8.42 27.78
CA LEU A 139 21.40 -7.16 28.35
C LEU A 139 20.88 -7.39 29.78
N SER A 140 21.15 -6.42 30.65
CA SER A 140 20.63 -6.36 32.02
C SER A 140 19.10 -6.21 32.02
N ALA A 141 18.48 -6.42 33.17
CA ALA A 141 17.05 -6.22 33.33
C ALA A 141 16.63 -4.78 33.02
N ASP A 142 17.44 -3.79 33.45
CA ASP A 142 17.18 -2.38 33.22
C ASP A 142 17.35 -1.99 31.75
N GLU A 143 18.37 -2.52 31.05
CA GLU A 143 18.54 -2.32 29.61
C GLU A 143 17.33 -2.89 28.84
N LYS A 144 16.88 -4.10 29.18
CA LYS A 144 15.69 -4.71 28.55
C LYS A 144 14.42 -3.92 28.84
N LYS A 145 14.27 -3.41 30.07
CA LYS A 145 13.14 -2.55 30.47
C LYS A 145 13.16 -1.23 29.68
N HIS A 146 14.33 -0.63 29.49
CA HIS A 146 14.51 0.57 28.70
C HIS A 146 14.02 0.38 27.25
N TYR A 147 14.50 -0.65 26.54
CA TYR A 147 14.05 -0.93 25.16
C TYR A 147 12.57 -1.32 25.07
N THR A 148 12.03 -1.97 26.11
CA THR A 148 10.59 -2.26 26.20
C THR A 148 9.76 -0.97 26.30
N ASN A 149 10.22 0.00 27.10
CA ASN A 149 9.58 1.31 27.21
C ASN A 149 9.72 2.12 25.91
N LEU A 150 10.89 2.11 25.27
CA LEU A 150 11.07 2.76 23.97
C LEU A 150 10.14 2.18 22.90
N LEU A 151 10.00 0.86 22.84
CA LEU A 151 9.06 0.22 21.92
C LEU A 151 7.60 0.62 22.22
N ARG A 152 7.24 0.72 23.50
CA ARG A 152 5.89 1.16 23.88
C ARG A 152 5.62 2.58 23.39
N ASN A 153 6.58 3.49 23.57
CA ASN A 153 6.46 4.87 23.09
C ASN A 153 6.39 4.92 21.57
N ALA A 154 7.26 4.18 20.86
CA ALA A 154 7.22 4.10 19.41
C ALA A 154 5.88 3.56 18.87
N LYS A 155 5.25 2.59 19.57
CA LYS A 155 3.90 2.12 19.22
C LYS A 155 2.84 3.19 19.43
N TYR A 156 2.95 3.99 20.49
CA TYR A 156 2.05 5.10 20.76
C TYR A 156 2.19 6.20 19.70
N ASP A 157 3.43 6.59 19.40
CA ASP A 157 3.74 7.59 18.38
C ASP A 157 3.27 7.14 16.99
N TYR A 158 3.52 5.88 16.64
CA TYR A 158 3.00 5.28 15.42
C TYR A 158 1.48 5.38 15.34
N ASN A 159 0.75 5.04 16.41
CA ASN A 159 -0.71 5.13 16.42
C ASN A 159 -1.21 6.58 16.24
N SER A 160 -0.50 7.56 16.80
CA SER A 160 -0.84 8.97 16.60
C SER A 160 -0.58 9.41 15.16
N GLN A 161 0.61 9.08 14.63
CA GLN A 161 1.01 9.42 13.27
C GLN A 161 0.14 8.72 12.23
N ILE A 162 -0.27 7.47 12.48
CA ILE A 162 -1.06 6.69 11.52
C ILE A 162 -2.48 7.21 11.44
N LYS A 163 -3.05 7.64 12.56
CA LYS A 163 -4.32 8.34 12.57
C LYS A 163 -4.24 9.61 11.72
N HIS A 164 -3.23 10.44 11.96
CA HIS A 164 -3.04 11.66 11.18
C HIS A 164 -2.79 11.39 9.69
N PHE A 165 -2.01 10.37 9.36
CA PHE A 165 -1.78 9.95 7.97
C PHE A 165 -3.09 9.50 7.30
N SER A 166 -3.88 8.66 7.97
CA SER A 166 -5.16 8.17 7.46
C SER A 166 -6.17 9.29 7.22
N GLU A 167 -6.20 10.33 8.06
CA GLU A 167 -7.08 11.51 7.89
C GLU A 167 -6.73 12.33 6.65
N ASN A 168 -5.46 12.31 6.21
CA ASN A 168 -4.94 13.04 5.06
C ASN A 168 -4.85 12.21 3.78
N LEU A 169 -5.23 10.92 3.81
CA LEU A 169 -5.36 10.12 2.60
C LEU A 169 -6.52 10.66 1.74
N PRO A 170 -6.44 10.52 0.40
CA PRO A 170 -7.60 10.72 -0.46
C PRO A 170 -8.81 9.94 0.08
N GLU A 171 -10.00 10.54 0.05
CA GLU A 171 -11.20 9.99 0.72
C GLU A 171 -11.45 8.50 0.37
N ARG A 172 -11.29 8.16 -0.91
CA ARG A 172 -11.43 6.78 -1.43
C ARG A 172 -10.36 5.79 -0.94
N LEU A 173 -9.26 6.27 -0.35
CA LEU A 173 -8.16 5.46 0.21
C LEU A 173 -8.16 5.42 1.74
N LYS A 174 -8.93 6.28 2.43
CA LYS A 174 -9.00 6.32 3.90
C LYS A 174 -9.45 5.01 4.53
N VAL A 175 -10.12 4.14 3.76
CA VAL A 175 -10.64 2.87 4.25
C VAL A 175 -9.57 1.76 4.29
N GLU A 176 -8.39 1.99 3.71
CA GLU A 176 -7.36 0.96 3.61
C GLU A 176 -6.30 0.98 4.70
N TYR A 177 -6.20 2.05 5.48
CA TYR A 177 -5.05 2.30 6.35
C TYR A 177 -5.39 2.27 7.85
#